data_AF-A0A7I9XY54-F1
#
_entry.id   AF-A0A7I9XY54-F1
#
_cell.length_a   1.000
_cell.length_b   1.000
_cell.length_c   1.000
_cell.angle_alpha   90.00
_cell.angle_beta   90.00
_cell.angle_gamma   90.00
#
_symmetry.space_group_name_H-M   'P 1'
#
loop_
_entity.id
_entity.type
_entity.pdbx_description
1 polymer ?
#
loop_
_entity_poly.entity_id
_entity_poly.type
_entity_poly.pdbx_seq_one_letter_code
_entity_poly.pdbx_strand_id
1 'polypeptide(L)'
;MAPKRSIPATAPLRTPAKRLPRRVAGHNTKTAVPVTEAGFANPFPGMLSAFSQWDQFEQVPELLWPNSVRTYTRMWREDSRLASVYYAIALPVLRTAWRIDPNGARDEVTEFVAANLGLPIVGADESKPKPRIRDRFSWSQHLKLALRHLQYGHQVFEQVYRIGEDGRAYLRKLAPRPSSTIAYWDIDLDGGLIGITQFPPGTSFGTPLGVTGGMQGLQLQIPVNRLVVYVRDPDPGQWIGNSLFRPAYKHWLLKTSSFVSRPQLRGVTVSVSRW
;
A
#
# COMPACT_ATOMS: atom_id res chain seq x y z
N MET A 1 75.00 17.94 68.38
CA MET A 1 74.46 16.74 67.68
C MET A 1 73.69 17.25 66.46
N ALA A 2 74.34 17.34 65.31
CA ALA A 2 73.77 17.90 64.08
C ALA A 2 73.71 16.80 63.01
N PRO A 3 72.53 16.42 62.48
CA PRO A 3 72.42 15.34 61.52
C PRO A 3 72.36 15.83 60.05
N LYS A 4 73.22 15.18 59.26
CA LYS A 4 73.18 14.78 57.84
C LYS A 4 72.17 15.46 56.89
N ARG A 5 72.73 16.09 55.84
CA ARG A 5 72.06 16.59 54.63
C ARG A 5 71.60 15.43 53.73
N SER A 6 70.35 15.49 53.25
CA SER A 6 69.78 14.66 52.19
C SER A 6 69.81 15.39 50.85
N ILE A 7 70.08 14.65 49.77
CA ILE A 7 70.10 15.12 48.38
C ILE A 7 68.67 15.00 47.81
N PRO A 8 68.09 16.03 47.15
CA PRO A 8 66.79 15.88 46.51
C PRO A 8 66.90 15.28 45.10
N ALA A 9 65.96 14.38 44.79
CA ALA A 9 65.82 13.65 43.54
C ALA A 9 65.31 14.54 42.38
N THR A 10 65.86 14.30 41.19
CA THR A 10 65.54 14.96 39.93
C THR A 10 64.12 14.61 39.44
N ALA A 11 63.27 15.61 39.19
CA ALA A 11 61.93 15.43 38.62
C ALA A 11 61.98 15.16 37.10
N PRO A 12 61.10 14.31 36.53
CA PRO A 12 61.10 14.03 35.11
C PRO A 12 60.51 15.18 34.28
N LEU A 13 61.13 15.46 33.13
CA LEU A 13 60.72 16.44 32.13
C LEU A 13 59.33 16.11 31.56
N ARG A 14 58.42 17.08 31.65
CA ARG A 14 57.03 16.98 31.18
C ARG A 14 56.97 17.37 29.69
N THR A 15 56.67 16.42 28.81
CA THR A 15 56.47 16.68 27.37
C THR A 15 55.28 17.62 27.14
N PRO A 16 55.38 18.67 26.31
CA PRO A 16 54.25 19.56 26.07
C PRO A 16 53.17 18.85 25.24
N ALA A 17 51.93 18.84 25.76
CA ALA A 17 50.77 18.29 25.07
C ALA A 17 50.51 19.05 23.76
N LYS A 18 50.42 18.32 22.65
CA LYS A 18 50.08 18.85 21.32
C LYS A 18 48.69 19.49 21.38
N ARG A 19 48.61 20.81 21.27
CA ARG A 19 47.34 21.55 21.28
C ARG A 19 46.57 21.22 19.99
N LEU A 20 45.52 20.42 20.09
CA LEU A 20 44.58 20.21 18.99
C LEU A 20 44.00 21.58 18.57
N PRO A 21 43.83 21.84 17.25
CA PRO A 21 43.24 23.08 16.81
C PRO A 21 41.85 23.23 17.42
N ARG A 22 41.61 24.39 18.04
CA ARG A 22 40.31 24.76 18.62
C ARG A 22 39.31 24.76 17.46
N ARG A 23 38.34 23.84 17.45
CA ARG A 23 37.23 23.84 16.49
C ARG A 23 36.64 25.25 16.48
N VAL A 24 36.81 25.96 15.36
CA VAL A 24 36.12 27.23 15.13
C VAL A 24 34.65 26.86 15.03
N ALA A 25 33.86 27.21 16.04
CA ALA A 25 32.41 27.09 15.96
C ALA A 25 31.98 27.97 14.79
N GLY A 26 31.46 27.35 13.73
CA GLY A 26 30.79 28.08 12.65
C GLY A 26 29.75 29.02 13.24
N HIS A 27 29.55 30.16 12.59
CA HIS A 27 28.58 31.16 13.01
C HIS A 27 27.23 30.49 13.24
N ASN A 28 26.83 30.46 14.50
CA ASN A 28 25.69 29.69 15.01
C ASN A 28 24.41 30.45 14.65
N THR A 29 24.00 30.40 13.38
CA THR A 29 22.62 30.70 13.02
C THR A 29 21.78 29.63 13.70
N LYS A 30 21.18 29.97 14.85
CA LYS A 30 20.24 29.13 15.59
C LYS A 30 18.93 29.00 14.79
N THR A 31 19.01 28.52 13.56
CA THR A 31 17.83 28.03 12.88
C THR A 31 17.50 26.71 13.55
N ALA A 32 16.44 26.72 14.36
CA ALA A 32 15.93 25.48 14.95
C ALA A 32 15.69 24.48 13.81
N VAL A 33 16.14 23.24 13.99
CA VAL A 33 15.85 22.18 13.01
C VAL A 33 14.33 22.06 12.91
N PRO A 34 13.75 22.13 11.70
CA PRO A 34 12.31 21.96 11.55
C PRO A 34 11.92 20.55 12.02
N VAL A 35 11.05 20.49 13.02
CA VAL A 35 10.53 19.23 13.60
C VAL A 35 9.09 18.94 13.17
N THR A 36 8.49 19.85 12.41
CA THR A 36 7.14 19.74 11.84
C THR A 36 7.15 20.18 10.39
N GLU A 37 6.27 19.60 9.58
CA GLU A 37 6.04 20.06 8.22
C GLU A 37 5.36 21.44 8.21
N ALA A 38 5.68 22.24 7.21
CA ALA A 38 5.01 23.51 6.94
C ALA A 38 4.21 23.38 5.64
N GLY A 39 2.94 23.81 5.65
CA GLY A 39 2.02 23.65 4.52
C GLY A 39 1.16 22.39 4.64
N PHE A 40 0.63 21.93 3.51
CA PHE A 40 -0.22 20.75 3.43
C PHE A 40 0.02 20.02 2.10
N ALA A 41 -0.06 18.69 2.11
CA ALA A 41 -0.18 17.88 0.90
C ALA A 41 -1.65 17.72 0.47
N ASN A 42 -2.57 17.83 1.44
CA ASN A 42 -4.01 17.77 1.22
C ASN A 42 -4.70 19.02 1.80
N PRO A 43 -5.36 19.85 0.97
CA PRO A 43 -6.05 21.06 1.43
C PRO A 43 -7.32 20.80 2.25
N PHE A 44 -7.83 19.56 2.28
CA PHE A 44 -9.09 19.22 2.95
C PHE A 44 -8.91 18.00 3.87
N PRO A 45 -8.57 18.16 5.15
CA PRO A 45 -8.31 17.02 6.02
C PRO A 45 -9.58 16.31 6.53
N GLY A 46 -9.43 15.05 6.95
CA GLY A 46 -10.48 14.27 7.61
C GLY A 46 -11.64 13.91 6.68
N MET A 47 -12.88 13.93 7.17
CA MET A 47 -14.06 13.53 6.39
C MET A 47 -14.30 14.44 5.16
N LEU A 48 -13.77 15.67 5.16
CA LEU A 48 -13.84 16.58 4.01
C LEU A 48 -12.85 16.19 2.90
N SER A 49 -11.85 15.34 3.19
CA SER A 49 -10.92 14.78 2.19
C SER A 49 -11.60 13.87 1.18
N ALA A 50 -12.85 13.46 1.41
CA ALA A 50 -13.72 12.81 0.43
C ALA A 50 -13.70 13.48 -0.96
N PHE A 51 -13.60 14.81 -1.00
CA PHE A 51 -13.54 15.61 -2.23
C PHE A 51 -12.10 15.85 -2.72
N SER A 52 -11.08 15.57 -1.90
CA SER A 52 -9.66 15.78 -2.21
C SER A 52 -9.03 14.67 -3.06
N GLN A 53 -9.62 13.48 -3.06
CA GLN A 53 -9.14 12.34 -3.86
C GLN A 53 -9.71 12.32 -5.28
N TRP A 54 -10.44 13.36 -5.66
CA TRP A 54 -10.83 13.53 -7.04
C TRP A 54 -9.59 13.99 -7.79
N ASP A 55 -9.04 13.11 -8.64
CA ASP A 55 -7.93 13.48 -9.50
C ASP A 55 -8.36 14.64 -10.41
N GLN A 56 -7.93 15.85 -10.07
CA GLN A 56 -8.29 17.08 -10.77
C GLN A 56 -7.68 17.14 -12.18
N PHE A 57 -6.69 16.30 -12.45
CA PHE A 57 -6.01 16.23 -13.73
C PHE A 57 -6.56 15.11 -14.62
N GLU A 58 -7.39 14.23 -14.07
CA GLU A 58 -8.13 13.23 -14.84
C GLU A 58 -9.33 13.86 -15.55
N GLN A 59 -9.20 14.03 -16.86
CA GLN A 59 -10.25 14.62 -17.70
C GLN A 59 -11.30 13.60 -18.16
N VAL A 60 -11.05 12.30 -18.00
CA VAL A 60 -11.97 11.24 -18.44
C VAL A 60 -12.90 10.84 -17.28
N PRO A 61 -14.21 11.15 -17.33
CA PRO A 61 -15.12 10.92 -16.21
C PRO A 61 -15.24 9.44 -15.80
N GLU A 62 -15.09 8.51 -16.74
CA GLU A 62 -15.11 7.07 -16.47
C GLU A 62 -13.85 6.57 -15.75
N LEU A 63 -12.78 7.37 -15.73
CA LEU A 63 -11.50 7.06 -15.08
C LEU A 63 -11.28 7.85 -13.79
N LEU A 64 -12.17 8.78 -13.45
CA LEU A 64 -12.24 9.34 -12.11
C LEU A 64 -12.63 8.25 -11.11
N TRP A 65 -11.92 8.18 -10.00
CA TRP A 65 -12.34 7.33 -8.89
C TRP A 65 -13.65 7.88 -8.29
N PRO A 66 -14.63 7.03 -7.89
CA PRO A 66 -14.61 5.56 -7.87
C PRO A 66 -15.06 4.89 -9.17
N ASN A 67 -15.52 5.63 -10.19
CA ASN A 67 -16.02 5.08 -11.46
C ASN A 67 -14.96 4.22 -12.17
N SER A 68 -13.70 4.63 -12.07
CA SER A 68 -12.53 3.95 -12.63
C SER A 68 -12.46 2.45 -12.27
N VAL A 69 -12.89 2.05 -11.08
CA VAL A 69 -12.92 0.65 -10.64
C VAL A 69 -13.79 -0.20 -11.58
N ARG A 70 -14.96 0.32 -11.99
CA ARG A 70 -15.85 -0.36 -12.93
C ARG A 70 -15.22 -0.43 -14.32
N THR A 71 -14.65 0.67 -14.79
CA THR A 71 -13.99 0.77 -16.09
C THR A 71 -12.81 -0.21 -16.21
N TYR A 72 -11.91 -0.23 -15.22
CA TYR A 72 -10.79 -1.16 -15.18
C TYR A 72 -11.22 -2.63 -15.01
N THR A 73 -12.34 -2.89 -14.33
CA THR A 73 -12.94 -4.24 -14.29
C THR A 73 -13.40 -4.66 -15.68
N ARG A 74 -14.02 -3.76 -16.43
CA ARG A 74 -14.48 -4.01 -17.80
C ARG A 74 -13.32 -4.25 -18.75
N MET A 75 -12.32 -3.37 -18.73
CA MET A 75 -11.08 -3.49 -19.51
C MET A 75 -10.40 -4.85 -19.29
N TRP A 76 -10.28 -5.28 -18.02
CA TRP A 76 -9.73 -6.59 -17.67
C TRP A 76 -10.46 -7.75 -18.34
N ARG A 77 -11.80 -7.72 -18.30
CA ARG A 77 -12.65 -8.82 -18.75
C ARG A 77 -12.80 -8.87 -20.26
N GLU A 78 -12.74 -7.72 -20.93
CA GLU A 78 -12.99 -7.60 -22.37
C GLU A 78 -11.71 -7.61 -23.22
N ASP A 79 -10.53 -7.31 -22.64
CA ASP A 79 -9.26 -7.31 -23.38
C ASP A 79 -8.22 -8.29 -22.82
N SER A 80 -7.99 -9.36 -23.58
CA SER A 80 -6.98 -10.39 -23.25
C SER A 80 -5.55 -9.85 -23.20
N ARG A 81 -5.22 -8.78 -23.93
CA ARG A 81 -3.87 -8.19 -23.88
C ARG A 81 -3.60 -7.51 -22.54
N LEU A 82 -4.59 -6.81 -21.99
CA LEU A 82 -4.48 -6.17 -20.68
C LEU A 82 -4.33 -7.21 -19.57
N ALA A 83 -5.14 -8.28 -19.62
CA ALA A 83 -5.00 -9.40 -18.70
C ALA A 83 -3.61 -10.05 -18.81
N SER A 84 -3.11 -10.27 -20.03
CA SER A 84 -1.78 -10.83 -20.28
C SER A 84 -0.66 -9.96 -19.68
N VAL A 85 -0.70 -8.65 -19.87
CA VAL A 85 0.31 -7.71 -19.34
C VAL A 85 0.29 -7.72 -17.80
N TYR A 86 -0.88 -7.70 -17.18
CA TYR A 86 -0.95 -7.84 -15.72
C TYR A 86 -0.34 -9.17 -15.26
N TYR A 87 -0.66 -10.30 -15.90
CA TYR A 87 -0.12 -11.59 -15.47
C TYR A 87 1.39 -11.68 -15.70
N ALA A 88 1.93 -11.03 -16.73
CA ALA A 88 3.37 -10.94 -16.94
C ALA A 88 4.08 -10.25 -15.76
N ILE A 89 3.43 -9.26 -15.12
CA ILE A 89 3.96 -8.56 -13.94
C ILE A 89 3.67 -9.34 -12.64
N ALA A 90 2.43 -9.83 -12.49
CA ALA A 90 1.97 -10.45 -11.26
C ALA A 90 2.56 -11.85 -11.03
N LEU A 91 2.74 -12.65 -12.08
CA LEU A 91 3.19 -14.04 -11.95
C LEU A 91 4.60 -14.18 -11.37
N PRO A 92 5.61 -13.39 -11.78
CA PRO A 92 6.92 -13.40 -11.13
C PRO A 92 6.81 -13.17 -9.62
N VAL A 93 6.07 -12.15 -9.19
CA VAL A 93 5.87 -11.82 -7.77
C VAL A 93 5.18 -12.95 -7.01
N LEU A 94 4.18 -13.58 -7.63
CA LEU A 94 3.46 -14.72 -7.06
C LEU A 94 4.30 -15.98 -6.93
N ARG A 95 5.27 -16.17 -7.83
CA ARG A 95 6.15 -17.36 -7.87
C ARG A 95 7.40 -17.20 -7.02
N THR A 96 7.72 -16.00 -6.56
CA THR A 96 8.83 -15.76 -5.64
C THR A 96 8.74 -16.68 -4.42
N ALA A 97 9.86 -17.31 -4.06
CA ALA A 97 9.98 -18.08 -2.83
C ALA A 97 10.13 -17.11 -1.64
N TRP A 98 9.01 -16.70 -1.07
CA TRP A 98 8.95 -15.76 0.06
C TRP A 98 9.51 -16.39 1.34
N ARG A 99 10.39 -15.67 2.04
CA ARG A 99 10.96 -16.06 3.34
C ARG A 99 11.00 -14.86 4.28
N ILE A 100 11.05 -15.13 5.58
CA ILE A 100 11.29 -14.13 6.62
C ILE A 100 12.79 -14.04 6.88
N ASP A 101 13.36 -12.87 6.67
CA ASP A 101 14.69 -12.51 7.16
C ASP A 101 14.54 -11.96 8.59
N PRO A 102 15.23 -12.52 9.60
CA PRO A 102 15.19 -12.02 10.97
C PRO A 102 15.59 -10.55 11.13
N ASN A 103 16.48 -10.02 10.28
CA ASN A 103 16.98 -8.64 10.35
C ASN A 103 17.37 -8.17 11.79
N GLY A 104 18.01 -9.05 12.57
CA GLY A 104 18.44 -8.77 13.94
C GLY A 104 17.35 -8.85 15.02
N ALA A 105 16.12 -9.23 14.66
CA ALA A 105 15.07 -9.51 15.63
C ALA A 105 15.37 -10.78 16.45
N ARG A 106 14.83 -10.84 17.68
CA ARG A 106 14.94 -12.02 18.55
C ARG A 106 14.26 -13.24 17.89
N ASP A 107 14.84 -14.42 18.07
CA ASP A 107 14.35 -15.68 17.48
C ASP A 107 12.85 -15.90 17.75
N GLU A 108 12.42 -15.67 19.00
CA GLU A 108 11.00 -15.81 19.39
C GLU A 108 10.04 -14.92 18.56
N VAL A 109 10.49 -13.73 18.16
CA VAL A 109 9.68 -12.79 17.37
C VAL A 109 9.66 -13.23 15.92
N THR A 110 10.82 -13.61 15.38
CA THR A 110 10.96 -14.10 14.01
C THR A 110 10.11 -15.36 13.78
N GLU A 111 10.19 -16.33 14.69
CA GLU A 111 9.40 -17.56 14.65
C GLU A 111 7.90 -17.26 14.74
N PHE A 112 7.51 -16.35 15.62
CA PHE A 112 6.12 -15.94 15.76
C PHE A 112 5.58 -15.29 14.48
N VAL A 113 6.31 -14.36 13.87
CA VAL A 113 5.92 -13.71 12.61
C VAL A 113 5.88 -14.71 11.44
N ALA A 114 6.89 -15.56 11.32
CA ALA A 114 6.96 -16.60 10.29
C ALA A 114 5.80 -17.59 10.40
N ALA A 115 5.44 -17.99 11.62
CA ALA A 115 4.28 -18.86 11.87
C ALA A 115 2.96 -18.21 11.46
N ASN A 116 2.76 -16.93 11.80
CA ASN A 116 1.57 -16.15 11.47
C ASN A 116 1.40 -15.93 9.96
N LEU A 117 2.49 -15.61 9.25
CA LEU A 117 2.47 -15.43 7.79
C LEU A 117 2.50 -16.76 7.02
N GLY A 118 2.84 -17.86 7.70
CA GLY A 118 3.02 -19.19 7.10
C GLY A 118 4.29 -19.33 6.26
N LEU A 119 5.22 -18.39 6.37
CA LEU A 119 6.45 -18.32 5.58
C LEU A 119 7.62 -19.04 6.28
N PRO A 120 8.55 -19.64 5.53
CA PRO A 120 9.81 -20.13 6.10
C PRO A 120 10.72 -18.97 6.52
N ILE A 121 11.66 -19.23 7.42
CA ILE A 121 12.74 -18.30 7.80
C ILE A 121 13.95 -18.57 6.88
N VAL A 122 14.72 -17.54 6.52
CA VAL A 122 15.96 -17.70 5.74
C VAL A 122 16.91 -18.69 6.46
N GLY A 123 17.44 -19.67 5.73
CA GLY A 123 18.34 -20.69 6.26
C GLY A 123 17.67 -21.81 7.06
N ALA A 124 16.36 -21.77 7.27
CA ALA A 124 15.64 -22.86 7.93
C ALA A 124 15.55 -24.10 7.04
N ASP A 125 15.66 -25.27 7.66
CA ASP A 125 15.48 -26.56 7.00
C ASP A 125 14.02 -26.74 6.54
N GLU A 126 13.79 -26.68 5.23
CA GLU A 126 12.48 -26.80 4.59
C GLU A 126 11.91 -28.23 4.64
N SER A 127 12.71 -29.23 5.05
CA SER A 127 12.28 -30.64 5.17
C SER A 127 11.35 -30.89 6.36
N LYS A 128 11.30 -29.97 7.33
CA LYS A 128 10.46 -30.12 8.53
C LYS A 128 8.97 -29.97 8.17
N PRO A 129 8.13 -30.99 8.41
CA PRO A 129 6.70 -30.89 8.12
C PRO A 129 6.07 -29.81 9.00
N LYS A 130 5.45 -28.80 8.36
CA LYS A 130 4.68 -27.78 9.08
C LYS A 130 3.36 -28.38 9.59
N PRO A 131 3.00 -28.18 10.87
CA PRO A 131 1.74 -28.67 11.40
C PRO A 131 0.56 -28.04 10.64
N ARG A 132 -0.39 -28.87 10.23
CA ARG A 132 -1.64 -28.41 9.60
C ARG A 132 -2.51 -27.79 10.69
N ILE A 133 -2.67 -26.48 10.62
CA ILE A 133 -3.51 -25.71 11.55
C ILE A 133 -4.69 -25.21 10.74
N ARG A 134 -5.90 -25.46 11.26
CA ARG A 134 -7.14 -24.94 10.68
C ARG A 134 -7.16 -23.41 10.79
N ASP A 135 -7.75 -22.73 9.81
CA ASP A 135 -7.87 -21.27 9.75
C ASP A 135 -6.53 -20.50 9.76
N ARG A 136 -5.47 -21.10 9.22
CA ARG A 136 -4.18 -20.41 9.02
C ARG A 136 -4.30 -19.37 7.91
N PHE A 137 -3.72 -18.19 8.15
CA PHE A 137 -3.53 -17.18 7.11
C PHE A 137 -2.66 -17.71 5.96
N SER A 138 -3.08 -17.45 4.72
CA SER A 138 -2.37 -17.89 3.51
C SER A 138 -1.73 -16.70 2.82
N TRP A 139 -0.40 -16.59 2.90
CA TRP A 139 0.36 -15.54 2.21
C TRP A 139 0.12 -15.53 0.70
N SER A 140 0.08 -16.70 0.06
CA SER A 140 -0.10 -16.79 -1.39
C SER A 140 -1.51 -16.37 -1.84
N GLN A 141 -2.55 -16.65 -1.04
CA GLN A 141 -3.90 -16.14 -1.31
C GLN A 141 -3.98 -14.64 -1.10
N HIS A 142 -3.38 -14.12 -0.01
CA HIS A 142 -3.29 -12.69 0.25
C HIS A 142 -2.61 -11.96 -0.90
N LEU A 143 -1.42 -12.42 -1.32
CA LEU A 143 -0.64 -11.78 -2.37
C LEU A 143 -1.38 -11.73 -3.72
N LYS A 144 -2.14 -12.78 -4.07
CA LYS A 144 -3.02 -12.78 -5.26
C LYS A 144 -4.06 -11.68 -5.22
N LEU A 145 -4.64 -11.41 -4.06
CA LEU A 145 -5.60 -10.32 -3.87
C LEU A 145 -4.87 -8.98 -3.84
N ALA A 146 -3.73 -8.88 -3.13
CA ALA A 146 -2.97 -7.65 -2.97
C ALA A 146 -2.54 -7.07 -4.31
N LEU A 147 -2.12 -7.93 -5.26
CA LEU A 147 -1.73 -7.51 -6.62
C LEU A 147 -2.87 -6.88 -7.43
N ARG A 148 -4.12 -6.91 -6.97
CA ARG A 148 -5.21 -6.13 -7.60
C ARG A 148 -5.01 -4.63 -7.50
N HIS A 149 -4.14 -4.13 -6.62
CA HIS A 149 -3.72 -2.72 -6.66
C HIS A 149 -3.09 -2.36 -8.03
N LEU A 150 -2.49 -3.30 -8.76
CA LEU A 150 -2.01 -3.05 -10.12
C LEU A 150 -3.15 -2.68 -11.07
N GLN A 151 -4.31 -3.33 -10.91
CA GLN A 151 -5.49 -3.11 -11.75
C GLN A 151 -6.25 -1.84 -11.35
N TYR A 152 -6.39 -1.57 -10.05
CA TYR A 152 -7.28 -0.50 -9.56
C TYR A 152 -6.57 0.74 -9.02
N GLY A 153 -5.23 0.74 -8.96
CA GLY A 153 -4.44 1.78 -8.29
C GLY A 153 -4.22 1.46 -6.81
N HIS A 154 -5.18 0.84 -6.13
CA HIS A 154 -5.08 0.48 -4.72
C HIS A 154 -5.77 -0.85 -4.39
N GLN A 155 -5.37 -1.47 -3.27
CA GLN A 155 -6.06 -2.59 -2.65
C GLN A 155 -5.92 -2.52 -1.14
N VAL A 156 -7.05 -2.62 -0.43
CA VAL A 156 -7.11 -2.49 1.04
C VAL A 156 -7.47 -3.81 1.71
N PHE A 157 -6.86 -4.06 2.87
CA PHE A 157 -7.18 -5.16 3.76
C PHE A 157 -7.31 -4.68 5.21
N GLU A 158 -8.24 -5.27 5.95
CA GLU A 158 -8.35 -5.09 7.40
C GLU A 158 -7.63 -6.23 8.13
N GLN A 159 -6.81 -5.87 9.12
CA GLN A 159 -6.10 -6.79 9.99
C GLN A 159 -7.08 -7.40 11.00
N VAL A 160 -7.23 -8.72 10.97
CA VAL A 160 -8.08 -9.46 11.91
C VAL A 160 -7.23 -10.47 12.67
N TYR A 161 -7.23 -10.34 13.98
CA TYR A 161 -6.49 -11.19 14.90
C TYR A 161 -7.42 -12.12 15.70
N ARG A 162 -6.85 -13.20 16.22
CA ARG A 162 -7.43 -14.04 17.27
C ARG A 162 -6.48 -14.04 18.47
N ILE A 163 -7.01 -14.11 19.67
CA ILE A 163 -6.18 -14.24 20.88
C ILE A 163 -5.92 -15.73 21.14
N GLY A 164 -4.67 -16.10 21.31
CA GLY A 164 -4.26 -17.46 21.69
C GLY A 164 -4.39 -17.71 23.18
N GLU A 165 -4.25 -18.98 23.59
CA GLU A 165 -4.27 -19.39 25.00
C GLU A 165 -3.09 -18.78 25.80
N ASP A 166 -2.01 -18.45 25.10
CA ASP A 166 -0.83 -17.74 25.60
C ASP A 166 -1.04 -16.22 25.74
N GLY A 167 -2.25 -15.72 25.46
CA GLY A 167 -2.59 -14.30 25.49
C GLY A 167 -2.05 -13.48 24.30
N ARG A 168 -1.37 -14.09 23.32
CA ARG A 168 -0.81 -13.38 22.16
C ARG A 168 -1.85 -13.21 21.05
N ALA A 169 -1.72 -12.14 20.28
CA ALA A 169 -2.57 -11.89 19.10
C ALA A 169 -1.99 -12.56 17.85
N TYR A 170 -2.69 -13.59 17.35
CA TYR A 170 -2.33 -14.30 16.13
C TYR A 170 -3.11 -13.77 14.94
N LEU A 171 -2.43 -13.53 13.81
CA LEU A 171 -3.05 -13.12 12.56
C LEU A 171 -3.99 -14.22 12.09
N ARG A 172 -5.29 -13.91 12.08
CA ARG A 172 -6.33 -14.78 11.55
C ARG A 172 -6.49 -14.57 10.05
N LYS A 173 -6.61 -13.32 9.62
CA LYS A 173 -6.71 -12.95 8.21
C LYS A 173 -6.40 -11.48 7.98
N LEU A 174 -5.91 -11.18 6.79
CA LEU A 174 -6.01 -9.86 6.17
C LEU A 174 -7.28 -9.87 5.33
N ALA A 175 -8.36 -9.33 5.88
CA ALA A 175 -9.69 -9.38 5.28
C ALA A 175 -9.78 -8.35 4.15
N PRO A 176 -10.02 -8.75 2.89
CA PRO A 176 -10.09 -7.79 1.79
C PRO A 176 -11.24 -6.81 2.01
N ARG A 177 -10.95 -5.53 1.78
CA ARG A 177 -11.92 -4.44 1.59
C ARG A 177 -11.86 -4.11 0.10
N PRO A 178 -12.77 -4.67 -0.73
CA PRO A 178 -12.69 -4.49 -2.17
C PRO A 178 -12.72 -3.02 -2.56
N SER A 179 -11.94 -2.61 -3.57
CA SER A 179 -11.84 -1.22 -4.01
C SER A 179 -13.21 -0.60 -4.36
N SER A 180 -14.15 -1.41 -4.83
CA SER A 180 -15.53 -1.00 -5.14
C SER A 180 -16.39 -0.65 -3.93
N THR A 181 -15.97 -1.03 -2.72
CA THR A 181 -16.73 -0.81 -1.49
C THR A 181 -16.26 0.42 -0.72
N ILE A 182 -15.15 1.01 -1.11
CA ILE A 182 -14.58 2.20 -0.48
C ILE A 182 -15.37 3.41 -0.98
N ALA A 183 -15.98 4.14 -0.05
CA ALA A 183 -16.73 5.36 -0.32
C ALA A 183 -15.86 6.60 -0.19
N TYR A 184 -15.01 6.64 0.83
CA TYR A 184 -14.11 7.77 1.11
C TYR A 184 -12.76 7.29 1.64
N TRP A 185 -11.73 8.07 1.34
CA TRP A 185 -10.44 8.01 2.00
C TRP A 185 -10.37 9.19 2.96
N ASP A 186 -10.02 8.94 4.22
CA ASP A 186 -9.87 9.99 5.22
C ASP A 186 -8.37 10.29 5.36
N ILE A 187 -7.95 11.47 4.94
CA ILE A 187 -6.54 11.84 4.82
C ILE A 187 -6.26 13.09 5.63
N ASP A 188 -5.12 13.13 6.30
CA ASP A 188 -4.68 14.27 7.11
C ASP A 188 -4.00 15.35 6.24
N LEU A 189 -3.69 16.51 6.84
CA LEU A 189 -3.09 17.65 6.14
C LEU A 189 -1.73 17.34 5.50
N ASP A 190 -0.94 16.48 6.15
CA ASP A 190 0.36 16.00 5.68
C ASP A 190 0.24 14.96 4.54
N GLY A 191 -0.99 14.53 4.21
CA GLY A 191 -1.25 13.49 3.23
C GLY A 191 -1.24 12.06 3.80
N GLY A 192 -1.06 11.91 5.12
CA GLY A 192 -1.13 10.64 5.82
C GLY A 192 -2.55 10.08 5.84
N LEU A 193 -2.68 8.75 5.72
CA LEU A 193 -3.98 8.08 5.80
C LEU A 193 -4.45 8.01 7.26
N ILE A 194 -5.63 8.54 7.54
CA ILE A 194 -6.33 8.41 8.83
C ILE A 194 -7.17 7.12 8.84
N GLY A 195 -7.84 6.83 7.73
CA GLY A 195 -8.71 5.66 7.60
C GLY A 195 -9.44 5.61 6.27
N ILE A 196 -10.33 4.63 6.13
CA ILE A 196 -11.25 4.53 5.00
C ILE A 196 -12.69 4.43 5.49
N THR A 197 -13.62 4.94 4.71
CA THR A 197 -15.06 4.74 4.94
C THR A 197 -15.63 3.86 3.84
N GLN A 198 -16.39 2.82 4.21
CA GLN A 198 -17.08 1.97 3.24
C GLN A 198 -18.53 2.43 2.98
N PHE A 199 -19.03 2.15 1.79
CA PHE A 199 -20.45 2.28 1.48
C PHE A 199 -21.29 1.40 2.43
N PRO A 200 -22.45 1.88 2.92
CA PRO A 200 -23.34 1.06 3.73
C PRO A 200 -23.74 -0.24 2.99
N PRO A 201 -23.86 -1.38 3.69
CA PRO A 201 -24.36 -2.60 3.08
C PRO A 201 -25.69 -2.37 2.36
N GLY A 202 -25.85 -2.94 1.16
CA GLY A 202 -27.06 -2.79 0.35
C GLY A 202 -27.12 -1.53 -0.51
N THR A 203 -26.15 -0.62 -0.42
CA THR A 203 -26.02 0.49 -1.36
C THR A 203 -25.26 0.05 -2.62
N SER A 204 -25.64 0.61 -3.76
CA SER A 204 -25.05 0.28 -5.06
C SER A 204 -23.96 1.29 -5.44
N PHE A 205 -22.96 0.79 -6.17
CA PHE A 205 -21.86 1.55 -6.78
C PHE A 205 -22.22 3.00 -7.12
N GLY A 206 -21.72 3.95 -6.32
CA GLY A 206 -21.65 5.35 -6.71
C GLY A 206 -23.00 6.08 -6.86
N THR A 207 -24.09 5.61 -6.24
CA THR A 207 -25.27 6.46 -6.05
C THR A 207 -25.24 7.07 -4.64
N PRO A 208 -24.91 8.37 -4.48
CA PRO A 208 -25.12 9.08 -3.21
C PRO A 208 -26.61 9.29 -2.90
N LEU A 209 -27.51 8.93 -3.81
CA LEU A 209 -28.95 9.13 -3.70
C LEU A 209 -29.61 7.84 -3.23
N GLY A 210 -29.73 7.67 -1.92
CA GLY A 210 -30.48 6.54 -1.37
C GLY A 210 -30.44 6.35 0.14
N VAL A 211 -29.71 7.17 0.90
CA VAL A 211 -29.78 7.12 2.38
C VAL A 211 -29.97 8.52 2.94
N THR A 212 -31.18 9.07 2.77
CA THR A 212 -31.69 10.24 3.52
C THR A 212 -32.19 9.82 4.92
N GLY A 213 -31.50 8.88 5.58
CA GLY A 213 -31.92 8.33 6.86
C GLY A 213 -30.74 7.80 7.68
N GLY A 214 -30.30 8.59 8.66
CA GLY A 214 -29.52 8.13 9.81
C GLY A 214 -28.15 7.51 9.50
N MET A 215 -27.16 8.33 9.13
CA MET A 215 -25.73 7.99 9.23
C MET A 215 -25.25 7.86 10.70
N GLN A 216 -26.15 8.01 11.68
CA GLN A 216 -25.86 7.94 13.10
C GLN A 216 -25.86 6.48 13.56
N GLY A 217 -24.66 5.94 13.84
CA GLY A 217 -24.49 4.67 14.56
C GLY A 217 -23.84 3.53 13.75
N LEU A 218 -23.75 3.65 12.42
CA LEU A 218 -22.90 2.74 11.64
C LEU A 218 -21.48 3.29 11.65
N GLN A 219 -20.60 2.67 12.43
CA GLN A 219 -19.15 2.94 12.38
C GLN A 219 -18.61 2.39 11.04
N LEU A 220 -18.81 3.14 9.95
CA LEU A 220 -18.37 2.80 8.59
C LEU A 220 -16.90 3.14 8.35
N GLN A 221 -16.31 3.92 9.27
CA GLN A 221 -14.91 4.30 9.23
C GLN A 221 -14.03 3.20 9.86
N ILE A 222 -13.05 2.73 9.08
CA ILE A 222 -12.03 1.80 9.52
C ILE A 222 -10.71 2.60 9.67
N PRO A 223 -10.16 2.74 10.89
CA PRO A 223 -8.95 3.52 11.12
C PRO A 223 -7.69 2.84 10.55
N VAL A 224 -6.69 3.64 10.20
CA VAL A 224 -5.43 3.20 9.55
C VAL A 224 -4.67 2.13 10.35
N ASN A 225 -4.73 2.17 11.68
CA ASN A 225 -4.07 1.17 12.54
C ASN A 225 -4.63 -0.26 12.37
N ARG A 226 -5.77 -0.43 11.70
CA ARG A 226 -6.36 -1.72 11.33
C ARG A 226 -6.12 -2.07 9.87
N LEU A 227 -5.50 -1.21 9.07
CA LEU A 227 -5.43 -1.38 7.62
C LEU A 227 -4.04 -1.83 7.17
N VAL A 228 -4.03 -2.62 6.09
CA VAL A 228 -2.88 -2.81 5.21
C VAL A 228 -3.31 -2.35 3.83
N VAL A 229 -2.64 -1.33 3.31
CA VAL A 229 -2.99 -0.69 2.04
C VAL A 229 -1.84 -0.86 1.05
N TYR A 230 -2.14 -1.38 -0.12
CA TYR A 230 -1.23 -1.40 -1.27
C TYR A 230 -1.67 -0.31 -2.23
N VAL A 231 -0.78 0.61 -2.57
CA VAL A 231 -1.02 1.68 -3.54
C VAL A 231 0.04 1.60 -4.64
N ARG A 232 -0.39 1.74 -5.89
CA ARG A 232 0.48 1.77 -7.06
C ARG A 232 0.73 3.22 -7.46
N ASP A 233 1.99 3.59 -7.60
CA ASP A 233 2.45 4.91 -8.07
C ASP A 233 1.61 6.08 -7.50
N PRO A 234 1.52 6.24 -6.16
CA PRO A 234 0.73 7.32 -5.57
C PRO A 234 1.39 8.68 -5.79
N ASP A 235 0.57 9.68 -6.13
CA ASP A 235 0.95 11.07 -5.98
C ASP A 235 0.93 11.47 -4.49
N PRO A 236 1.68 12.51 -4.07
CA PRO A 236 1.71 12.95 -2.67
C PRO A 236 0.30 13.22 -2.13
N GLY A 237 -0.06 12.58 -1.01
CA GLY A 237 -1.38 12.69 -0.39
C GLY A 237 -2.53 12.01 -1.14
N GLN A 238 -2.26 11.26 -2.21
CA GLN A 238 -3.27 10.53 -2.99
C GLN A 238 -3.15 9.01 -2.77
N TRP A 239 -4.18 8.44 -2.14
CA TRP A 239 -4.21 7.02 -1.76
C TRP A 239 -5.01 6.15 -2.74
N ILE A 240 -5.74 6.77 -3.67
CA ILE A 240 -6.42 6.04 -4.76
C ILE A 240 -5.43 5.35 -5.70
N GLY A 241 -4.21 5.89 -5.82
CA GLY A 241 -3.15 5.37 -6.69
C GLY A 241 -3.47 5.39 -8.18
N ASN A 242 -2.50 4.98 -8.98
CA ASN A 242 -2.56 5.00 -10.43
C ASN A 242 -2.65 3.58 -11.00
N SER A 243 -3.70 3.28 -11.75
CA SER A 243 -3.90 1.96 -12.37
C SER A 243 -2.90 1.71 -13.50
N LEU A 244 -2.38 0.49 -13.58
CA LEU A 244 -1.59 0.01 -14.72
C LEU A 244 -2.35 0.12 -16.05
N PHE A 245 -3.69 0.08 -16.01
CA PHE A 245 -4.53 0.10 -17.20
C PHE A 245 -4.84 1.50 -17.70
N ARG A 246 -4.56 2.53 -16.90
CA ARG A 246 -4.87 3.92 -17.22
C ARG A 246 -4.33 4.37 -18.60
N PRO A 247 -3.07 4.09 -18.98
CA PRO A 247 -2.54 4.50 -20.28
C PRO A 247 -3.21 3.77 -21.45
N ALA A 248 -3.69 2.55 -21.23
CA ALA A 248 -4.26 1.72 -22.29
C ALA A 248 -5.74 2.03 -22.60
N TYR A 249 -6.41 2.87 -21.79
CA TYR A 249 -7.84 3.16 -21.92
C TYR A 249 -8.22 3.64 -23.33
N LYS A 250 -7.48 4.60 -23.89
CA LYS A 250 -7.76 5.15 -25.22
C LYS A 250 -7.72 4.06 -26.30
N HIS A 251 -6.71 3.18 -26.25
CA HIS A 251 -6.57 2.09 -27.22
C HIS A 251 -7.67 1.04 -27.06
N TRP A 252 -8.02 0.70 -25.81
CA TRP A 252 -9.12 -0.19 -25.52
C TRP A 252 -10.46 0.36 -26.03
N LEU A 253 -10.74 1.64 -25.80
CA LEU A 253 -11.97 2.29 -26.24
C LEU A 253 -12.10 2.30 -27.78
N LEU A 254 -11.02 2.60 -28.50
CA LEU A 254 -11.01 2.56 -29.98
C LEU A 254 -11.29 1.14 -30.51
N LYS A 255 -10.71 0.12 -29.88
CA LYS A 255 -10.94 -1.28 -30.23
C LYS A 255 -12.38 -1.70 -29.97
N THR A 256 -12.92 -1.36 -28.80
CA THR A 256 -14.28 -1.74 -28.38
C THR A 256 -15.35 -1.03 -29.20
N SER A 257 -15.21 0.28 -29.43
CA SER A 257 -16.15 1.06 -30.24
C SER A 257 -16.20 0.57 -31.69
N SER A 258 -15.05 0.27 -32.30
CA SER A 258 -14.96 -0.29 -33.66
C SER A 258 -15.65 -1.65 -33.81
N PHE A 259 -15.73 -2.44 -32.74
CA PHE A 259 -16.44 -3.72 -32.75
C PHE A 259 -17.96 -3.53 -32.67
N VAL A 260 -18.42 -2.56 -31.87
CA VAL A 260 -19.85 -2.24 -31.69
C VAL A 260 -20.44 -1.54 -32.91
N SER A 261 -19.65 -0.73 -33.62
CA SER A 261 -20.11 0.06 -34.78
C SER A 261 -20.02 -0.68 -36.13
N ARG A 262 -19.75 -1.99 -36.17
CA ARG A 262 -19.88 -2.75 -37.42
C ARG A 262 -21.37 -3.06 -37.64
N PRO A 263 -22.07 -2.39 -38.56
CA PRO A 263 -23.37 -2.88 -38.98
C PRO A 263 -23.16 -4.29 -39.55
N GLN A 264 -24.04 -5.23 -39.18
CA GLN A 264 -24.17 -6.49 -39.90
C GLN A 264 -24.27 -6.13 -41.39
N LEU A 265 -23.23 -6.47 -42.16
CA LEU A 265 -23.30 -6.48 -43.61
C LEU A 265 -24.38 -7.50 -43.95
N ARG A 266 -25.63 -7.02 -44.09
CA ARG A 266 -26.74 -7.80 -44.64
C ARG A 266 -26.25 -8.30 -46.00
N GLY A 267 -26.29 -9.62 -46.18
CA GLY A 267 -25.80 -10.28 -47.37
C GLY A 267 -26.35 -9.61 -48.62
N VAL A 268 -25.46 -9.08 -49.45
CA VAL A 268 -25.76 -8.84 -50.85
C VAL A 268 -25.85 -10.23 -51.47
N THR A 269 -27.07 -10.74 -51.62
CA THR A 269 -27.32 -11.92 -52.43
C THR A 269 -27.03 -11.55 -53.88
N VAL A 270 -25.88 -11.98 -54.39
CA VAL A 270 -25.59 -11.92 -55.82
C VAL A 270 -26.45 -13.00 -56.49
N SER A 271 -27.58 -12.59 -57.07
CA SER A 271 -28.35 -13.46 -57.95
C SER A 271 -27.59 -13.62 -59.25
N VAL A 272 -27.04 -14.82 -59.47
CA VAL A 272 -26.47 -15.20 -60.77
C VAL A 272 -27.62 -15.72 -61.63
N SER A 273 -28.09 -14.89 -62.54
CA SER A 273 -29.01 -15.30 -63.60
C SER A 273 -28.26 -16.19 -64.59
N ARG A 274 -28.66 -17.46 -64.70
CA ARG A 274 -28.27 -18.29 -65.86
C ARG A 274 -29.25 -18.01 -67.00
N TRP A 275 -28.69 -17.76 -68.18
CA TRP A 275 -29.39 -17.80 -69.47
C TRP A 275 -29.80 -19.22 -69.81
#